data_AF-A0A3E1P1T1-F1
#
_entry.id   AF-A0A3E1P1T1-F1
#
_cell.length_a   1.000
_cell.length_b   1.000
_cell.length_c   1.000
_cell.angle_alpha   90.00
_cell.angle_beta   90.00
_cell.angle_gamma   90.00
#
_symmetry.space_group_name_H-M   'P 1'
#
loop_
_entity.id
_entity.type
_entity.pdbx_description
1 polymer ?
#
loop_
_entity_poly.entity_id
_entity_poly.type
_entity_poly.pdbx_seq_one_letter_code
_entity_poly.pdbx_strand_id
1 'polypeptide(L)'
;MTMFTTLAILALVFFVAHVILLFTSFGKNGYQKKRYFYSHLTLWITGILLFAMAALYAGKEVSPVLDVFDTIGKQALILGAVVVLSLTAHTICRYLVIPRFNK
;
A
#
# COMPACT_ATOMS: atom_id res chain seq x y z
N MET A 1 -8.60 -10.44 19.82
CA MET A 1 -8.16 -10.16 18.44
C MET A 1 -8.95 -11.06 17.52
N THR A 2 -9.76 -10.51 16.62
CA THR A 2 -10.45 -11.28 15.57
C THR A 2 -9.49 -11.48 14.39
N MET A 3 -9.70 -12.52 13.58
CA MET A 3 -8.90 -12.75 12.36
C MET A 3 -8.86 -11.51 11.46
N PHE A 4 -9.99 -10.79 11.38
CA PHE A 4 -10.10 -9.49 10.72
C PHE A 4 -9.13 -8.43 11.27
N THR A 5 -9.10 -8.23 12.59
CA THR A 5 -8.20 -7.23 13.20
C THR A 5 -6.73 -7.60 13.02
N THR A 6 -6.39 -8.89 13.09
CA THR A 6 -5.02 -9.35 12.83
C THR A 6 -4.58 -9.06 11.40
N LEU A 7 -5.42 -9.35 10.40
CA LEU A 7 -5.12 -9.05 9.00
C LEU A 7 -4.98 -7.54 8.76
N ALA A 8 -5.87 -6.74 9.35
CA ALA A 8 -5.82 -5.28 9.26
C ALA A 8 -4.51 -4.71 9.84
N ILE A 9 -4.10 -5.19 11.02
CA ILE A 9 -2.86 -4.76 11.68
C ILE A 9 -1.65 -5.18 10.85
N LEU A 10 -1.61 -6.41 10.33
CA LEU A 10 -0.51 -6.87 9.47
C LEU A 10 -0.41 -6.02 8.19
N ALA A 11 -1.52 -5.76 7.52
CA ALA A 11 -1.55 -4.91 6.34
C ALA A 11 -1.02 -3.50 6.66
N LEU A 12 -1.44 -2.91 7.79
CA LEU A 12 -0.95 -1.62 8.23
C LEU A 12 0.57 -1.62 8.49
N VAL A 13 1.08 -2.64 9.18
CA VAL A 13 2.53 -2.75 9.47
C VAL A 13 3.34 -2.89 8.18
N PHE A 14 2.91 -3.72 7.23
CA PHE A 14 3.59 -3.86 5.94
C PHE A 14 3.53 -2.58 5.10
N PHE A 15 2.43 -1.83 5.17
CA PHE A 15 2.30 -0.54 4.51
C PHE A 15 3.26 0.51 5.11
N VAL A 16 3.34 0.59 6.44
CA VAL A 16 4.29 1.49 7.11
C VAL A 16 5.73 1.10 6.77
N ALA A 17 6.05 -0.20 6.79
CA ALA A 17 7.35 -0.71 6.38
C ALA A 17 7.67 -0.35 4.91
N HIS A 18 6.70 -0.44 4.01
CA HIS A 18 6.84 0.00 2.62
C HIS A 18 7.26 1.46 2.53
N VAL A 19 6.55 2.36 3.21
CA VAL A 19 6.80 3.81 3.19
C VAL A 19 8.20 4.13 3.72
N ILE A 20 8.60 3.51 4.84
CA ILE A 20 9.93 3.70 5.42
C ILE A 20 11.02 3.19 4.48
N LEU A 21 10.86 1.98 3.92
CA LEU A 21 11.83 1.43 2.97
C LEU A 21 11.91 2.25 1.68
N LEU A 22 10.80 2.82 1.22
CA LEU A 22 10.74 3.67 0.04
C LEU A 22 11.57 4.94 0.28
N PHE A 23 11.29 5.68 1.35
CA PHE A 23 12.04 6.90 1.65
C PHE A 23 13.52 6.62 1.93
N THR A 24 13.84 5.54 2.63
CA THR A 24 15.24 5.16 2.91
C THR A 24 15.96 4.52 1.71
N SER A 25 15.26 4.26 0.60
CA SER A 25 15.86 3.83 -0.67
C SER A 25 16.43 5.00 -1.48
N PHE A 26 15.95 6.22 -1.22
CA PHE A 26 16.45 7.46 -1.78
C PHE A 26 17.35 8.13 -0.71
N GLY A 27 18.66 8.18 -0.95
CA GLY A 27 19.60 8.72 0.04
C GLY A 27 20.80 9.41 -0.60
N LYS A 28 21.67 9.99 0.25
CA LYS A 28 22.87 10.74 -0.18
C LYS A 28 23.85 9.91 -1.03
N ASN A 29 23.85 8.58 -0.88
CA ASN A 29 24.67 7.67 -1.68
C ASN A 29 23.98 7.21 -2.98
N GLY A 30 22.94 7.93 -3.42
CA GLY A 30 22.16 7.61 -4.60
C GLY A 30 21.03 6.59 -4.35
N TYR A 31 20.54 6.02 -5.45
CA TYR A 31 19.38 5.13 -5.49
C TYR A 31 19.72 3.68 -5.10
N GLN A 32 19.17 3.21 -3.97
CA GLN A 32 19.39 1.86 -3.44
C GLN A 32 18.38 0.85 -4.02
N LYS A 33 18.68 0.29 -5.20
CA LYS A 33 17.83 -0.68 -5.93
C LYS A 33 17.26 -1.81 -5.06
N LYS A 34 18.07 -2.40 -4.17
CA LYS A 34 17.64 -3.51 -3.29
C LYS A 34 16.54 -3.07 -2.33
N ARG A 35 16.70 -1.93 -1.65
CA ARG A 35 15.71 -1.39 -0.71
C ARG A 35 14.42 -0.99 -1.42
N TYR A 36 14.54 -0.43 -2.62
CA TYR A 36 13.39 -0.11 -3.46
C TYR A 36 12.57 -1.36 -3.83
N PHE A 37 13.25 -2.46 -4.18
CA PHE A 37 12.58 -3.73 -4.46
C PHE A 37 11.87 -4.29 -3.21
N TYR A 38 12.54 -4.31 -2.05
CA TYR A 38 11.92 -4.76 -0.79
C TYR A 38 10.73 -3.89 -0.39
N SER A 39 10.82 -2.58 -0.60
CA SER A 39 9.68 -1.66 -0.41
C SER A 39 8.50 -2.08 -1.27
N HIS A 40 8.70 -2.36 -2.56
CA HIS A 40 7.60 -2.82 -3.41
C HIS A 40 7.06 -4.17 -2.96
N LEU A 41 7.92 -5.12 -2.56
CA LEU A 41 7.48 -6.41 -2.06
C LEU A 41 6.56 -6.28 -0.84
N THR A 42 6.88 -5.40 0.13
CA THR A 42 6.00 -5.17 1.29
C THR A 42 4.67 -4.53 0.89
N LEU A 43 4.64 -3.70 -0.16
CA LEU A 43 3.39 -3.18 -0.73
C LEU A 43 2.55 -4.27 -1.40
N TRP A 44 3.18 -5.19 -2.15
CA TRP A 44 2.49 -6.33 -2.74
C TRP A 44 1.86 -7.23 -1.67
N ILE A 45 2.59 -7.52 -0.59
CA ILE A 45 2.05 -8.27 0.55
C ILE A 45 0.85 -7.54 1.18
N THR A 46 0.96 -6.22 1.37
CA THR A 46 -0.15 -5.38 1.85
C THR A 46 -1.37 -5.50 0.94
N GLY A 47 -1.17 -5.41 -0.38
CA GLY A 47 -2.23 -5.53 -1.37
C GLY A 47 -2.93 -6.89 -1.35
N ILE A 48 -2.16 -7.98 -1.25
CA ILE A 48 -2.71 -9.34 -1.12
C ILE A 48 -3.54 -9.48 0.17
N LEU A 49 -3.05 -8.94 1.29
CA LEU A 49 -3.78 -8.97 2.56
C LEU A 49 -5.09 -8.20 2.48
N LEU A 50 -5.08 -6.98 1.94
CA LEU A 50 -6.29 -6.17 1.77
C LEU A 50 -7.27 -6.80 0.78
N PHE A 51 -6.78 -7.41 -0.29
CA PHE A 51 -7.62 -8.14 -1.24
C PHE A 51 -8.26 -9.37 -0.59
N ALA A 52 -7.49 -10.15 0.18
CA ALA A 52 -8.03 -11.27 0.95
C ALA A 52 -9.09 -10.81 1.96
N MET A 53 -8.87 -9.66 2.62
CA MET A 53 -9.88 -9.07 3.51
C MET A 53 -11.16 -8.68 2.76
N ALA A 54 -11.04 -8.04 1.60
CA ALA A 54 -12.19 -7.70 0.76
C ALA A 54 -12.94 -8.94 0.27
N ALA A 55 -12.24 -9.96 -0.19
CA ALA A 55 -12.85 -11.21 -0.65
C ALA A 55 -13.56 -11.98 0.47
N LEU A 56 -13.03 -11.93 1.71
CA LEU A 56 -13.57 -12.71 2.83
C LEU A 56 -14.62 -11.98 3.67
N TYR A 57 -14.57 -10.64 3.73
CA TYR A 57 -15.34 -9.84 4.70
C TYR A 57 -16.18 -8.71 4.11
N ALA A 58 -16.07 -8.39 2.82
CA ALA A 58 -16.99 -7.42 2.22
C ALA A 58 -18.44 -7.97 2.22
N GLY A 59 -19.41 -7.14 2.59
CA GLY A 59 -20.83 -7.50 2.63
C GLY A 59 -21.29 -8.19 3.91
N LYS A 60 -20.40 -8.33 4.89
CA LYS A 60 -20.68 -9.07 6.14
C LYS A 60 -20.91 -8.15 7.34
N GLU A 61 -21.03 -6.85 7.13
CA GLU A 61 -21.22 -5.84 8.18
C GLU A 61 -20.09 -5.81 9.23
N VAL A 62 -18.90 -6.32 8.86
CA VAL A 62 -17.72 -6.37 9.74
C VAL A 62 -17.00 -5.02 9.78
N SER A 63 -17.04 -4.27 8.67
CA SER A 63 -16.44 -2.94 8.60
C SER A 63 -17.17 -2.09 7.55
N PRO A 64 -17.74 -0.94 7.95
CA PRO A 64 -18.44 -0.04 7.03
C PRO A 64 -17.59 0.39 5.83
N VAL A 65 -16.27 0.43 5.98
CA VAL A 65 -15.33 0.79 4.91
C VAL A 65 -15.20 -0.32 3.87
N LEU A 66 -15.15 -1.57 4.31
CA LEU A 66 -15.05 -2.74 3.42
C LEU A 66 -16.36 -3.07 2.73
N ASP A 67 -17.49 -2.82 3.40
CA ASP A 67 -18.82 -3.05 2.85
C ASP A 67 -19.17 -2.07 1.71
N VAL A 68 -18.42 -0.95 1.59
CA VAL A 68 -18.46 -0.13 0.36
C VAL A 68 -18.07 -0.96 -0.87
N PHE A 69 -17.28 -2.02 -0.74
CA PHE A 69 -16.78 -2.85 -1.82
C PHE A 69 -17.53 -4.18 -1.99
N ASP A 70 -18.77 -4.28 -1.51
CA ASP A 70 -19.56 -5.52 -1.51
C ASP A 70 -19.95 -6.03 -2.93
N THR A 71 -19.84 -5.20 -3.97
CA THR A 71 -20.19 -5.61 -5.34
C THR A 71 -18.95 -5.62 -6.23
N ILE A 72 -18.92 -6.51 -7.24
CA ILE A 72 -17.81 -6.61 -8.21
C ILE A 72 -17.50 -5.26 -8.86
N GLY A 73 -18.54 -4.47 -9.19
CA GLY A 73 -18.36 -3.12 -9.74
C GLY A 73 -17.68 -2.14 -8.78
N LYS A 74 -18.03 -2.19 -7.48
CA LYS A 74 -17.36 -1.36 -6.47
C LYS A 74 -15.95 -1.88 -6.16
N GLN A 75 -15.70 -3.19 -6.20
CA GLN A 75 -14.34 -3.75 -6.10
C GLN A 75 -13.42 -3.25 -7.21
N ALA A 76 -13.93 -3.01 -8.42
CA ALA A 76 -13.14 -2.41 -9.50
C ALA A 76 -12.66 -0.99 -9.17
N LEU A 77 -13.38 -0.24 -8.31
CA LEU A 77 -12.94 1.08 -7.84
C LEU A 77 -11.67 0.98 -6.98
N ILE A 78 -11.39 -0.18 -6.36
CA ILE A 78 -10.14 -0.44 -5.65
C ILE A 78 -8.97 -0.34 -6.64
N LEU A 79 -9.10 -0.89 -7.85
CA LEU A 79 -8.06 -0.80 -8.87
C LEU A 79 -7.81 0.66 -9.28
N GLY A 80 -8.89 1.44 -9.49
CA GLY A 80 -8.79 2.87 -9.78
C GLY A 80 -8.09 3.64 -8.67
N ALA A 81 -8.49 3.41 -7.41
CA ALA A 81 -7.87 4.03 -6.24
C ALA A 81 -6.39 3.66 -6.10
N VAL A 82 -6.02 2.40 -6.35
CA VAL A 82 -4.64 1.92 -6.33
C VAL A 82 -3.79 2.61 -7.40
N VAL A 83 -4.32 2.78 -8.62
CA VAL A 83 -3.60 3.50 -9.69
C VAL A 83 -3.38 4.96 -9.31
N VAL A 84 -4.41 5.66 -8.82
CA VAL A 84 -4.31 7.06 -8.40
C VAL A 84 -3.30 7.23 -7.26
N LEU A 85 -3.37 6.35 -6.25
CA LEU A 85 -2.47 6.39 -5.10
C LEU A 85 -1.02 6.07 -5.49
N SER A 86 -0.82 5.10 -6.40
CA SER A 86 0.49 4.74 -6.94
C SER A 86 1.10 5.90 -7.74
N LEU A 87 0.34 6.52 -8.64
CA LEU A 87 0.79 7.68 -9.41
C LEU A 87 1.15 8.84 -8.48
N THR A 88 0.31 9.11 -7.49
CA THR A 88 0.55 10.16 -6.50
C THR A 88 1.83 9.91 -5.69
N ALA A 89 2.06 8.68 -5.24
CA ALA A 89 3.29 8.32 -4.53
C ALA A 89 4.53 8.49 -5.41
N HIS A 90 4.47 8.04 -6.68
CA HIS A 90 5.57 8.18 -7.61
C HIS A 90 5.86 9.64 -7.99
N THR A 91 4.83 10.48 -8.16
CA THR A 91 5.01 11.91 -8.44
C THR A 91 5.61 12.63 -7.24
N ILE A 92 5.14 12.35 -6.02
CA ILE A 92 5.74 12.88 -4.77
C ILE A 92 7.21 12.47 -4.67
N CYS A 93 7.53 11.18 -4.86
CA CYS A 93 8.91 10.73 -4.81
C CYS A 93 9.78 11.42 -5.86
N ARG A 94 9.28 11.54 -7.09
CA ARG A 94 10.03 12.14 -8.20
C ARG A 94 10.29 13.63 -8.02
N TYR A 95 9.32 14.39 -7.54
CA TYR A 95 9.42 15.85 -7.48
C TYR A 95 9.84 16.39 -6.11
N LEU A 96 9.58 15.69 -5.01
CA LEU A 96 9.84 16.20 -3.66
C LEU A 96 10.97 15.44 -2.95
N VAL A 97 11.10 14.13 -3.18
CA VAL A 97 12.05 13.28 -2.45
C VAL A 97 13.41 13.23 -3.15
N ILE A 98 13.43 12.82 -4.42
CA ILE A 98 14.68 12.64 -5.19
C ILE A 98 15.51 13.94 -5.26
N PRO A 99 14.94 15.13 -5.57
CA PRO A 99 15.71 16.36 -5.66
C PRO A 99 16.38 16.77 -4.34
N ARG A 100 15.87 16.29 -3.20
CA ARG A 100 16.45 16.57 -1.87
C ARG A 100 17.75 15.83 -1.61
N PHE A 101 18.00 14.73 -2.32
CA PHE A 101 19.21 13.89 -2.16
C PHE A 101 20.24 14.10 -3.27
N ASN A 102 19.88 14.78 -4.36
CA ASN A 102 20.74 14.99 -5.53
C ASN A 102 21.41 16.39 -5.53
N LYS A 103 21.71 16.92 -4.33
CA LYS A 103 22.50 18.15 -4.16
C LYS A 103 23.98 17.85 -4.04
#